data_AF-A0A7J3XVH5-F1
#
_entry.id   AF-A0A7J3XVH5-F1
#
_cell.length_a   1.000
_cell.length_b   1.000
_cell.length_c   1.000
_cell.angle_alpha   90.00
_cell.angle_beta   90.00
_cell.angle_gamma   90.00
#
_symmetry.space_group_name_H-M   'P 1'
#
loop_
_entity.id
_entity.type
_entity.pdbx_description
1 polymer ?
#
loop_
_entity_poly.entity_id
_entity_poly.type
_entity_poly.pdbx_seq_one_letter_code
_entity_poly.pdbx_strand_id
1 'polypeptide(L)'
;MISVNKLSMKYVKELIDHAEEYRVKVEKLPCGATVIDTGLEAPGGWMAGLLLTKVCLGGLAECWLTYRDYGGLELPTIVVATD
;
A
#
# COMPACT_ATOMS: atom_id res chain seq x y z
N MET A 1 -22.80 -1.83 9.84
CA MET A 1 -21.52 -2.49 10.16
C MET A 1 -20.52 -2.14 9.06
N ILE A 2 -19.30 -1.75 9.42
CA ILE A 2 -18.24 -1.40 8.46
C ILE A 2 -17.64 -2.68 7.87
N SER A 3 -17.35 -2.69 6.57
CA SER A 3 -16.62 -3.78 5.91
C SER A 3 -15.24 -3.31 5.48
N VAL A 4 -14.21 -3.71 6.22
CA VAL A 4 -12.81 -3.35 5.96
C VAL A 4 -12.33 -3.81 4.59
N ASN A 5 -12.80 -4.96 4.10
CA ASN A 5 -12.48 -5.41 2.74
C ASN A 5 -13.04 -4.46 1.68
N LYS A 6 -14.32 -4.06 1.78
CA LYS A 6 -14.92 -3.14 0.79
C LYS A 6 -14.22 -1.78 0.78
N LEU A 7 -13.80 -1.30 1.95
CA LEU A 7 -13.07 -0.03 2.07
C LEU A 7 -11.65 -0.12 1.51
N SER A 8 -10.92 -1.20 1.80
CA SER A 8 -9.56 -1.37 1.30
C SER A 8 -9.50 -1.61 -0.21
N MET A 9 -10.57 -2.13 -0.83
CA MET A 9 -10.61 -2.40 -2.26
C MET A 9 -10.34 -1.19 -3.15
N LYS A 10 -10.59 0.05 -2.70
CA LYS A 10 -10.24 1.25 -3.48
C LYS A 10 -8.72 1.37 -3.68
N TYR A 11 -7.92 1.07 -2.67
CA TYR A 11 -6.46 1.09 -2.74
C TYR A 11 -5.90 -0.13 -3.48
N VAL A 12 -6.57 -1.29 -3.38
CA VAL A 12 -6.22 -2.47 -4.19
C VAL A 12 -6.43 -2.18 -5.67
N LYS A 13 -7.56 -1.55 -6.03
CA LYS A 13 -7.83 -1.13 -7.42
C LYS A 13 -6.81 -0.11 -7.91
N GLU A 14 -6.47 0.88 -7.09
CA GLU A 14 -5.42 1.86 -7.40
C GLU A 14 -4.09 1.17 -7.78
N LEU A 15 -3.65 0.17 -6.99
CA LEU A 15 -2.44 -0.61 -7.29
C LEU A 15 -2.55 -1.43 -8.59
N ILE A 16 -3.75 -1.90 -8.94
CA ILE A 16 -3.98 -2.68 -10.17
C ILE A 16 -4.01 -1.76 -11.38
N ASP A 17 -4.78 -0.67 -11.30
CA ASP A 17 -5.06 0.24 -12.40
C ASP A 17 -3.81 1.06 -12.78
N HIS A 18 -2.91 1.30 -11.81
CA HIS A 18 -1.67 2.07 -11.97
C HIS A 18 -0.42 1.25 -11.67
N ALA A 19 -0.43 -0.05 -12.02
CA ALA A 19 0.63 -1.00 -11.65
C ALA A 19 2.05 -0.55 -12.05
N GLU A 20 2.20 0.06 -13.23
CA GLU A 20 3.49 0.58 -13.71
C GLU A 20 4.01 1.75 -12.87
N GLU A 21 3.14 2.71 -12.52
CA GLU A 21 3.48 3.88 -11.71
C GLU A 21 3.94 3.47 -10.30
N TYR A 22 3.27 2.48 -9.71
CA TYR A 22 3.63 1.91 -8.42
C TYR A 22 4.76 0.88 -8.50
N ARG A 23 5.22 0.53 -9.71
CA ARG A 23 6.25 -0.49 -9.98
C ARG A 23 5.92 -1.84 -9.32
N VAL A 24 4.65 -2.24 -9.41
CA VAL A 24 4.14 -3.52 -8.91
C VAL A 24 3.82 -4.45 -10.07
N LYS A 25 3.81 -5.76 -9.84
CA LYS A 25 3.38 -6.75 -10.83
C LYS A 25 2.01 -7.30 -10.43
N VAL A 26 1.10 -7.41 -11.40
CA VAL A 26 -0.24 -7.96 -11.17
C VAL A 26 -0.41 -9.21 -12.02
N GLU A 27 -0.76 -10.31 -11.37
CA GLU A 27 -1.00 -11.60 -12.01
C GLU A 27 -2.38 -12.12 -11.62
N LYS A 28 -3.11 -12.71 -12.58
CA LYS A 28 -4.33 -13.46 -12.30
C LYS A 28 -4.08 -14.94 -12.43
N LEU A 29 -4.24 -15.66 -11.33
CA LEU A 29 -4.02 -17.10 -11.25
C LEU A 29 -5.18 -17.89 -11.90
N PRO A 30 -4.96 -19.15 -12.32
CA PRO A 30 -6.01 -20.00 -12.91
C PRO A 30 -7.24 -20.21 -12.02
N CYS A 31 -7.10 -20.14 -10.70
CA CYS A 31 -8.21 -20.23 -9.74
C CYS A 31 -9.05 -18.93 -9.64
N GLY A 32 -8.69 -17.88 -10.39
CA GLY A 32 -9.39 -16.59 -10.42
C GLY A 32 -8.88 -15.56 -9.41
N ALA A 33 -7.98 -15.94 -8.50
CA ALA A 33 -7.32 -15.02 -7.58
C ALA A 33 -6.39 -14.04 -8.31
N THR A 34 -6.30 -12.81 -7.82
CA THR A 34 -5.32 -11.82 -8.29
C THR A 34 -4.21 -11.69 -7.26
N VAL A 35 -2.98 -11.85 -7.69
CA VAL A 35 -1.76 -11.63 -6.92
C VAL A 35 -1.18 -10.29 -7.35
N ILE A 36 -0.88 -9.44 -6.37
CA ILE A 36 -0.17 -8.18 -6.57
C ILE A 36 1.17 -8.31 -5.86
N ASP A 37 2.24 -8.49 -6.64
CA ASP A 37 3.59 -8.49 -6.12
C ASP A 37 4.10 -7.04 -5.98
N THR A 38 4.34 -6.64 -4.73
CA THR A 38 4.77 -5.30 -4.36
C THR A 38 6.24 -5.21 -3.96
N GLY A 39 7.05 -6.28 -4.12
CA GLY A 39 8.45 -6.25 -3.67
C GLY A 39 9.28 -7.53 -3.76
N LEU A 40 8.74 -8.65 -4.25
CA LEU A 40 9.49 -9.90 -4.44
C LEU A 40 10.26 -9.87 -5.76
N GLU A 41 9.56 -9.84 -6.89
CA GLU A 41 10.14 -9.64 -8.21
C GLU A 41 9.86 -8.24 -8.76
N ALA A 42 8.79 -7.60 -8.27
CA ALA A 42 8.50 -6.21 -8.53
C ALA A 42 9.44 -5.30 -7.71
N PRO A 43 9.92 -4.17 -8.27
CA PRO A 43 10.73 -3.22 -7.51
C PRO A 43 9.97 -2.58 -6.34
N GLY A 44 8.66 -2.41 -6.46
CA GLY A 44 7.83 -1.70 -5.48
C GLY A 44 8.23 -0.23 -5.33
N GLY A 45 7.95 0.36 -4.17
CA GLY A 45 8.37 1.73 -3.86
C GLY A 45 7.59 2.36 -2.72
N TRP A 46 7.95 3.60 -2.39
CA TRP A 46 7.35 4.38 -1.30
C TRP A 46 5.83 4.45 -1.39
N MET A 47 5.31 4.81 -2.55
CA MET A 47 3.87 4.98 -2.75
C MET A 47 3.12 3.65 -2.79
N ALA A 48 3.74 2.59 -3.35
CA ALA A 48 3.18 1.23 -3.30
C ALA A 48 3.09 0.72 -1.86
N GLY A 49 4.14 0.94 -1.05
CA GLY A 49 4.15 0.61 0.38
C GLY A 49 3.13 1.42 1.18
N LEU A 50 2.92 2.69 0.83
CA LEU A 50 1.92 3.53 1.46
C LEU A 50 0.49 3.01 1.20
N LEU A 51 0.16 2.67 -0.05
CA LEU A 51 -1.13 2.07 -0.39
C LEU A 51 -1.31 0.69 0.25
N LEU A 52 -0.27 -0.14 0.24
CA LEU A 52 -0.30 -1.45 0.91
C LEU A 52 -0.58 -1.29 2.41
N THR A 53 0.03 -0.32 3.07
CA THR A 53 -0.25 0.01 4.47
C THR A 53 -1.72 0.37 4.67
N LYS A 54 -2.29 1.22 3.82
CA LYS A 54 -3.73 1.56 3.86
C LYS A 54 -4.62 0.34 3.63
N VAL A 55 -4.22 -0.61 2.78
CA VAL A 55 -4.92 -1.89 2.58
C VAL A 55 -4.87 -2.74 3.86
N CYS A 56 -3.69 -2.90 4.47
CA CYS A 56 -3.50 -3.66 5.73
C CYS A 56 -4.34 -3.09 6.89
N LEU A 57 -4.54 -1.78 6.91
CA LEU A 57 -5.35 -1.08 7.92
C LEU A 57 -6.84 -1.03 7.55
N GLY A 58 -7.29 -1.87 6.61
CA GLY A 58 -8.70 -1.99 6.24
C GLY A 58 -9.29 -0.73 5.60
N GLY A 59 -8.43 0.17 5.14
CA GLY A 59 -8.78 1.49 4.63
C GLY A 59 -9.42 2.44 5.65
N LEU A 60 -9.22 2.20 6.94
CA LEU A 60 -9.72 3.03 8.03
C LEU A 60 -8.70 4.03 8.59
N ALA A 61 -7.43 3.86 8.23
CA ALA A 61 -6.37 4.77 8.65
C ALA A 61 -5.97 5.74 7.53
N GLU A 62 -5.59 6.94 7.93
CA GLU A 62 -4.78 7.81 7.09
C GLU A 62 -3.29 7.52 7.29
N CYS A 63 -2.56 7.58 6.19
CA CYS A 63 -1.13 7.30 6.16
C CYS A 63 -0.45 8.29 5.21
N TRP A 64 0.69 8.83 5.61
CA TRP A 64 1.52 9.68 4.77
C TRP A 64 3.00 9.55 5.14
N LEU A 65 3.86 9.98 4.23
CA LEU A 65 5.30 9.98 4.40
C LEU A 65 5.78 11.36 4.86
N THR A 66 6.76 11.35 5.75
CA THR A 66 7.50 12.52 6.22
C THR A 66 8.96 12.12 6.44
N TYR A 67 9.82 13.09 6.71
CA TYR A 67 11.10 12.84 7.34
C TYR A 67 11.02 13.23 8.82
N ARG A 68 11.77 12.54 9.69
CA ARG A 68 11.91 12.90 11.10
C ARG A 68 13.35 12.71 11.55
N ASP A 69 13.78 13.59 12.46
CA ASP A 69 15.04 13.45 13.18
C ASP A 69 14.91 12.43 14.32
N TYR A 70 15.86 11.50 14.37
CA TYR A 70 16.01 10.52 15.42
C TYR A 70 17.36 10.69 16.12
N GLY A 71 17.57 11.88 16.72
CA GLY A 71 18.80 12.18 17.46
C GLY A 71 19.96 12.55 16.55
N GLY A 72 19.71 13.41 15.55
CA GLY A 72 20.68 13.83 14.54
C GLY A 72 20.73 12.95 13.29
N LEU A 73 19.89 11.90 13.23
CA LEU A 73 19.72 11.05 12.05
C LEU A 73 18.34 11.29 11.45
N GLU A 74 18.29 11.96 10.30
CA GLU A 74 17.04 12.19 9.56
C GLU A 74 16.68 10.96 8.73
N LEU A 75 15.53 10.36 9.01
CA LEU A 75 15.04 9.17 8.31
C LEU A 75 13.64 9.41 7.73
N PRO A 76 13.34 8.81 6.57
CA PRO A 76 11.97 8.71 6.10
C PRO A 76 11.12 7.95 7.13
N THR A 77 9.92 8.44 7.35
CA THR A 77 8.98 7.95 8.36
C THR A 77 7.59 7.92 7.79
N ILE A 78 6.86 6.84 8.03
CA ILE A 78 5.42 6.80 7.81
C ILE A 78 4.70 7.25 9.08
N VAL A 79 3.74 8.15 8.94
CA VAL A 79 2.80 8.48 10.01
C VAL A 79 1.49 7.77 9.71
N VAL A 80 0.91 7.16 10.74
CA VAL A 80 -0.35 6.41 10.67
C VAL A 80 -1.29 6.96 11.73
N ALA A 81 -2.53 7.27 11.34
CA ALA A 81 -3.56 7.76 12.25
C ALA A 81 -4.90 7.05 11.97
N THR A 82 -5.57 6.61 13.04
CA THR A 82 -6.91 6.00 13.04
C THR A 82 -7.61 6.35 14.35
N ASP A 83 -8.94 6.41 14.35
CA ASP A 83 -9.78 6.57 15.54
C ASP A 83 -10.03 5.24 16.28
#